data_AF-A0A1Y5HJM9-F1
#
_entry.id   AF-A0A1Y5HJM9-F1
#
_cell.length_a   1.000
_cell.length_b   1.000
_cell.length_c   1.000
_cell.angle_alpha   90.00
_cell.angle_beta   90.00
_cell.angle_gamma   90.00
#
_symmetry.space_group_name_H-M   'P 1'
#
loop_
_entity.id
_entity.type
_entity.pdbx_description
1 polymer ?
#
loop_
_entity_poly.entity_id
_entity_poly.type
_entity_poly.pdbx_seq_one_letter_code
_entity_poly.pdbx_strand_id
1 'polypeptide(L)'
;LGMDETHIHFLDLFLTHGLLLASPKIDNTEFQAIKSNQHEAVMRGRDPELKLNNNGEEIGLRQWASQLLNDMNSLAKTMDEAVGNSQYSDALALQMGKVEDPSLTPSAQYLAQMKEDDLEFAQLTLKLAEQRAAEFKQPLNDELNQEMQLQAQQSLMQQAEIEAGDQIDFSSFLQQYLGR
;
A
#
# COMPACT_ATOMS: atom_id res chain seq x y z
N LEU A 1 -9.71 8.46 4.34
CA LEU A 1 -9.19 7.89 3.08
C LEU A 1 -8.49 6.57 3.43
N GLY A 2 -8.43 5.59 2.53
CA GLY A 2 -7.93 4.22 2.82
C GLY A 2 -6.41 4.10 3.03
N MET A 3 -5.70 5.23 3.02
CA MET A 3 -4.29 5.42 3.29
C MET A 3 -4.14 6.82 3.92
N ASP A 4 -3.13 6.99 4.77
CA ASP A 4 -2.78 8.29 5.36
C ASP A 4 -1.40 8.76 4.92
N GLU A 5 -1.06 9.98 5.31
CA GLU A 5 0.21 10.63 4.99
C GLU A 5 1.43 9.84 5.50
N THR A 6 1.36 9.26 6.69
CA THR A 6 2.45 8.46 7.26
C THR A 6 2.75 7.23 6.40
N HIS A 7 1.72 6.57 5.87
CA HIS A 7 1.91 5.46 4.93
C HIS A 7 2.63 5.91 3.66
N ILE A 8 2.28 7.08 3.12
CA ILE A 8 2.92 7.65 1.93
C ILE A 8 4.40 7.94 2.20
N HIS A 9 4.71 8.62 3.31
CA HIS A 9 6.10 8.95 3.67
C HIS A 9 6.97 7.71 3.84
N PHE A 10 6.43 6.64 4.45
CA PHE A 10 7.16 5.38 4.53
C PHE A 10 7.37 4.74 3.15
N LEU A 11 6.36 4.75 2.27
CA LEU A 11 6.50 4.20 0.91
C LEU A 11 7.54 4.97 0.10
N ASP A 12 7.55 6.31 0.18
CA ASP A 12 8.54 7.15 -0.49
C ASP A 12 9.95 6.83 0.00
N LEU A 13 10.15 6.72 1.32
CA LEU A 13 11.42 6.32 1.91
C LEU A 13 11.84 4.92 1.45
N PHE A 14 10.93 3.94 1.51
CA PHE A 14 11.18 2.54 1.16
C PHE A 14 11.56 2.39 -0.32
N LEU A 15 10.83 3.04 -1.23
CA LEU A 15 11.09 3.02 -2.66
C LEU A 15 12.38 3.75 -3.02
N THR A 16 12.68 4.88 -2.36
CA THR A 16 13.94 5.60 -2.54
C THR A 16 15.12 4.76 -2.06
N HIS A 17 14.99 4.05 -0.94
CA HIS A 17 16.00 3.11 -0.48
C HIS A 17 16.21 1.99 -1.51
N GLY A 18 15.14 1.40 -2.04
CA GLY A 18 15.21 0.38 -3.08
C GLY A 18 15.87 0.86 -4.37
N LEU A 19 15.72 2.13 -4.73
CA LEU A 19 16.41 2.75 -5.87
C LEU A 19 17.93 2.85 -5.67
N LEU A 20 18.38 3.04 -4.43
CA LEU A 20 19.80 3.24 -4.09
C LEU A 20 20.56 1.93 -3.89
N LEU A 21 19.85 0.84 -3.57
CA LEU A 21 20.45 -0.47 -3.38
C LEU A 21 20.88 -1.11 -4.71
N ALA A 22 21.95 -1.91 -4.64
CA ALA A 22 22.32 -2.77 -5.76
C ALA A 22 21.20 -3.81 -5.98
N SER A 23 20.68 -3.86 -7.21
CA SER A 23 19.65 -4.83 -7.62
C SER A 23 20.18 -5.68 -8.77
N PRO A 24 20.92 -6.78 -8.47
CA PRO A 24 21.35 -7.71 -9.50
C PRO A 24 20.14 -8.40 -10.16
N LYS A 25 20.37 -9.04 -11.32
CA LYS A 25 19.31 -9.79 -11.99
C LYS A 25 18.87 -10.97 -11.13
N ILE A 26 17.56 -11.04 -10.88
CA ILE A 26 16.92 -12.15 -10.15
C ILE A 26 16.99 -13.41 -11.01
N ASP A 27 17.53 -14.49 -10.45
CA ASP A 27 17.50 -15.82 -11.06
C ASP A 27 16.26 -16.63 -10.65
N ASN A 28 16.08 -17.83 -11.22
CA ASN A 28 14.91 -18.65 -10.92
C ASN A 28 14.85 -19.12 -9.45
N THR A 29 16.00 -19.33 -8.81
CA THR A 29 16.07 -19.78 -7.42
C THR A 29 15.66 -18.65 -6.49
N GLU A 30 16.23 -17.47 -6.70
CA GLU A 30 15.89 -16.25 -5.97
C GLU A 30 14.41 -15.88 -6.17
N PHE A 31 13.89 -15.99 -7.39
CA PHE A 31 12.48 -15.74 -7.68
C PHE A 31 11.53 -16.65 -6.87
N GLN A 32 11.86 -17.94 -6.71
CA GLN A 32 11.08 -18.83 -5.87
C GLN A 32 11.19 -18.46 -4.39
N ALA A 33 12.38 -18.07 -3.92
CA ALA A 33 12.58 -17.62 -2.55
C ALA A 33 11.75 -16.35 -2.26
N ILE A 34 11.75 -15.36 -3.15
CA ILE A 34 10.93 -14.14 -3.04
C ILE A 34 9.44 -14.49 -2.93
N LYS A 35 8.93 -15.34 -3.82
CA LYS A 35 7.52 -15.78 -3.79
C LYS A 35 7.17 -16.51 -2.50
N SER A 36 8.05 -17.42 -2.07
CA SER A 36 7.89 -18.16 -0.83
C SER A 36 7.86 -17.22 0.36
N ASN A 37 8.81 -16.29 0.46
CA ASN A 37 8.87 -15.32 1.56
C ASN A 37 7.64 -14.44 1.61
N GLN A 38 7.16 -13.96 0.45
CA GLN A 38 5.93 -13.17 0.39
C GLN A 38 4.73 -13.97 0.89
N HIS A 39 4.60 -15.22 0.44
CA HIS A 39 3.52 -16.10 0.89
C HIS A 39 3.57 -16.32 2.41
N GLU A 40 4.74 -16.64 2.94
CA GLU A 40 4.96 -16.88 4.37
C GLU A 40 4.69 -15.64 5.22
N ALA A 41 5.12 -14.46 4.77
CA ALA A 41 4.81 -13.19 5.46
C ALA A 41 3.30 -12.89 5.44
N VAL A 42 2.58 -13.21 4.36
CA VAL A 42 1.12 -13.04 4.28
C VAL A 42 0.41 -14.01 5.23
N MET A 43 0.79 -15.29 5.22
CA MET A 43 0.09 -16.34 5.98
C MET A 43 0.45 -16.33 7.47
N ARG A 44 1.70 -16.02 7.79
CA ARG A 44 2.28 -16.20 9.14
C ARG A 44 3.08 -14.99 9.62
N GLY A 45 3.01 -13.83 8.97
CA GLY A 45 3.89 -12.68 9.28
C GLY A 45 3.83 -12.12 10.71
N ARG A 46 2.82 -12.49 11.50
CA ARG A 46 2.72 -12.13 12.94
C ARG A 46 3.38 -13.15 13.87
N ASP A 47 3.74 -14.33 13.37
CA ASP A 47 4.45 -15.36 14.12
C ASP A 47 5.89 -14.89 14.45
N PRO A 48 6.25 -14.73 15.74
CA PRO A 48 7.59 -14.31 16.14
C PRO A 48 8.71 -15.26 15.68
N GLU A 49 8.38 -16.54 15.48
CA GLU A 49 9.35 -17.57 15.11
C GLU A 49 9.44 -17.75 13.58
N LEU A 50 8.71 -16.95 12.80
CA LEU A 50 8.72 -17.07 11.34
C LEU A 50 10.11 -16.81 10.77
N LYS A 51 10.56 -17.76 9.94
CA LYS A 51 11.81 -17.67 9.21
C LYS A 51 11.55 -17.60 7.70
N LEU A 52 12.42 -16.87 7.02
CA LEU A 52 12.42 -16.58 5.60
C LEU A 52 13.75 -17.04 4.98
N ASN A 53 13.80 -17.10 3.66
CA ASN A 53 14.98 -17.47 2.90
C ASN A 53 15.63 -16.22 2.27
N ASN A 54 16.83 -15.87 2.72
CA ASN A 54 17.65 -14.82 2.12
C ASN A 54 18.85 -15.45 1.42
N ASN A 55 18.80 -15.56 0.09
CA ASN A 55 19.87 -16.13 -0.74
C ASN A 55 20.33 -17.55 -0.32
N GLY A 56 19.38 -18.40 0.09
CA GLY A 56 19.63 -19.76 0.56
C GLY A 56 19.88 -19.87 2.06
N GLU A 57 20.03 -18.76 2.77
CA GLU A 57 20.20 -18.73 4.22
C GLU A 57 18.86 -18.47 4.92
N GLU A 58 18.63 -19.17 6.03
CA GLU A 58 17.44 -18.99 6.83
C GLU A 58 17.61 -17.80 7.79
N ILE A 59 16.67 -16.86 7.78
CA ILE A 59 16.70 -15.66 8.63
C ILE A 59 15.31 -15.39 9.23
N GLY A 60 15.26 -14.96 10.49
CA GLY A 60 13.98 -14.58 11.12
C GLY A 60 13.37 -13.35 10.45
N LEU A 61 12.05 -13.35 10.22
CA LEU A 61 11.35 -12.21 9.60
C LEU A 61 11.63 -10.91 10.34
N ARG A 62 11.52 -10.92 11.68
CA ARG A 62 11.73 -9.72 12.49
C ARG A 62 13.16 -9.23 12.43
N GLN A 63 14.12 -10.15 12.51
CA GLN A 63 15.54 -9.83 12.38
C GLN A 63 15.81 -9.16 11.04
N TRP A 64 15.32 -9.73 9.95
CA TRP A 64 15.58 -9.21 8.61
C TRP A 64 14.88 -7.87 8.37
N ALA A 65 13.62 -7.73 8.81
CA ALA A 65 12.89 -6.47 8.74
C ALA A 65 13.57 -5.37 9.57
N SER A 66 14.05 -5.67 10.78
CA SER A 66 14.80 -4.71 11.60
C SER A 66 16.11 -4.29 10.94
N GLN A 67 16.84 -5.20 10.29
CA GLN A 67 18.04 -4.84 9.52
C GLN A 67 17.68 -3.85 8.39
N LEU A 68 16.69 -4.20 7.57
CA LEU A 68 16.25 -3.39 6.44
C LEU A 68 15.75 -2.00 6.86
N LEU A 69 14.93 -1.91 7.92
CA LEU A 69 14.44 -0.63 8.43
C LEU A 69 15.58 0.20 9.04
N ASN A 70 16.55 -0.44 9.71
CA ASN A 70 17.69 0.28 10.26
C ASN A 70 18.57 0.91 9.17
N ASP A 71 18.73 0.24 8.04
CA ASP A 71 19.49 0.74 6.89
C ASP A 71 18.85 1.99 6.25
N MET A 72 17.57 2.25 6.52
CA MET A 72 16.84 3.44 6.04
C MET A 72 17.03 4.67 6.93
N ASN A 73 17.57 4.55 8.14
CA ASN A 73 17.66 5.67 9.10
C ASN A 73 18.44 6.88 8.55
N SER A 74 19.56 6.65 7.84
CA SER A 74 20.36 7.75 7.28
C SER A 74 19.63 8.45 6.14
N LEU A 75 18.92 7.69 5.30
CA LEU A 75 18.11 8.22 4.23
C LEU A 75 16.93 9.03 4.76
N ALA A 76 16.21 8.50 5.77
CA ALA A 76 15.09 9.20 6.41
C ALA A 76 15.51 10.58 6.93
N LYS A 77 16.65 10.65 7.65
CA LYS A 77 17.21 11.92 8.13
C LYS A 77 17.57 12.88 7.00
N THR A 78 18.13 12.37 5.90
CA THR A 78 18.49 13.20 4.74
C THR A 78 17.25 13.78 4.06
N MET A 79 16.17 12.99 3.95
CA MET A 79 14.91 13.44 3.37
C MET A 79 14.20 14.45 4.29
N ASP A 80 14.25 14.22 5.60
CA ASP A 80 13.75 15.13 6.64
C ASP A 80 14.47 16.50 6.60
N GLU A 81 15.80 16.51 6.47
CA GLU A 81 16.59 17.74 6.30
C GLU A 81 16.19 18.52 5.04
N ALA A 82 15.87 17.84 3.95
CA ALA A 82 15.46 18.46 2.70
C ALA A 82 14.06 19.11 2.77
N VAL A 83 13.13 18.50 3.53
CA VAL A 83 11.75 19.01 3.69
C VAL A 83 11.63 19.98 4.88
N GLY A 84 12.52 19.89 5.86
CA GLY A 84 12.53 20.73 7.06
C GLY A 84 11.59 20.25 8.16
N ASN A 85 11.24 18.96 8.21
CA ASN A 85 10.44 18.33 9.27
C ASN A 85 10.94 16.90 9.57
N SER A 86 10.25 16.12 10.40
CA SER A 86 10.64 14.75 10.81
C SER A 86 9.78 13.63 10.19
N GLN A 87 9.00 13.94 9.15
CA GLN A 87 7.93 13.07 8.68
C GLN A 87 8.42 11.68 8.21
N TYR A 88 9.62 11.59 7.65
CA TYR A 88 10.19 10.31 7.18
C TYR A 88 10.75 9.50 8.34
N SER A 89 11.46 10.13 9.28
CA SER A 89 11.93 9.44 10.49
C SER A 89 10.78 8.95 11.37
N ASP A 90 9.71 9.76 11.51
CA ASP A 90 8.51 9.40 12.27
C ASP A 90 7.78 8.23 11.60
N ALA A 91 7.63 8.25 10.27
CA ALA A 91 7.04 7.15 9.51
C ALA A 91 7.85 5.85 9.62
N LEU A 92 9.18 5.93 9.59
CA LEU A 92 10.08 4.79 9.77
C LEU A 92 9.95 4.20 11.18
N ALA A 93 9.95 5.03 12.21
CA ALA A 93 9.83 4.60 13.60
C ALA A 93 8.52 3.84 13.85
N LEU A 94 7.41 4.28 13.23
CA LEU A 94 6.14 3.56 13.32
C LEU A 94 6.17 2.17 12.67
N GLN A 95 6.92 1.98 11.58
CA GLN A 95 7.09 0.63 11.00
C GLN A 95 8.02 -0.24 11.84
N MET A 96 9.08 0.34 12.42
CA MET A 96 9.95 -0.38 13.37
C MET A 96 9.15 -0.87 14.57
N GLY A 97 8.26 -0.04 15.13
CA GLY A 97 7.37 -0.43 16.22
C GLY A 97 6.50 -1.65 15.87
N LYS A 98 6.00 -1.77 14.63
CA LYS A 98 5.23 -2.93 14.17
C LYS A 98 6.05 -4.22 14.06
N VAL A 99 7.35 -4.11 13.81
CA VAL A 99 8.27 -5.27 13.79
C VAL A 99 8.59 -5.74 15.21
N GLU A 100 8.77 -4.80 16.13
CA GLU A 100 9.03 -5.08 17.56
C GLU A 100 7.78 -5.67 18.24
N ASP A 101 6.63 -5.03 18.04
CA ASP A 101 5.33 -5.49 18.54
C ASP A 101 4.34 -5.75 17.38
N PRO A 102 4.07 -7.03 17.04
CA PRO A 102 3.14 -7.37 15.97
C PRO A 102 1.69 -6.96 16.28
N SER A 103 1.34 -6.64 17.55
CA SER A 103 0.01 -6.17 17.93
C SER A 103 -0.33 -4.82 17.29
N LEU A 104 0.68 -4.04 16.93
CA LEU A 104 0.55 -2.75 16.26
C LEU A 104 0.28 -2.87 14.75
N THR A 105 0.35 -4.08 14.19
CA THR A 105 0.00 -4.29 12.78
C THR A 105 -1.51 -4.11 12.57
N PRO A 106 -1.95 -3.50 11.46
CA PRO A 106 -3.38 -3.35 11.19
C PRO A 106 -4.14 -4.69 11.22
N SER A 107 -3.53 -5.77 10.72
CA SER A 107 -4.14 -7.10 10.76
C SER A 107 -4.36 -7.62 12.19
N ALA A 108 -3.47 -7.31 13.13
CA ALA A 108 -3.67 -7.64 14.55
C ALA A 108 -4.73 -6.75 15.20
N GLN A 109 -4.73 -5.45 14.90
CA GLN A 109 -5.70 -4.48 15.43
C GLN A 109 -7.13 -4.82 14.99
N TYR A 110 -7.33 -5.18 13.72
CA TYR A 110 -8.64 -5.63 13.23
C TYR A 110 -9.13 -6.88 13.97
N LEU A 111 -8.27 -7.89 14.15
CA LEU A 111 -8.64 -9.10 14.89
C LEU A 111 -8.93 -8.84 16.37
N ALA A 112 -8.18 -7.93 16.99
CA ALA A 112 -8.42 -7.49 18.36
C ALA A 112 -9.78 -6.80 18.49
N GLN A 113 -10.09 -5.87 17.57
CA GLN A 113 -11.37 -5.17 17.55
C GLN A 113 -12.55 -6.12 17.29
N MET A 114 -12.41 -7.08 16.37
CA MET A 114 -13.42 -8.13 16.15
C MET A 114 -13.72 -8.91 17.43
N LYS A 115 -12.68 -9.23 18.20
CA LYS A 115 -12.81 -9.97 19.46
C LYS A 115 -13.40 -9.11 20.58
N GLU A 116 -13.02 -7.84 20.66
CA GLU A 116 -13.50 -6.90 21.68
C GLU A 116 -14.98 -6.56 21.49
N ASP A 117 -15.39 -6.30 20.24
CA ASP A 117 -16.75 -5.94 19.89
C ASP A 117 -17.69 -7.17 19.72
N ASP A 118 -17.16 -8.39 19.80
CA ASP A 118 -17.85 -9.65 19.50
C ASP A 118 -18.51 -9.64 18.11
N LEU A 119 -17.75 -9.22 17.09
CA LEU A 119 -18.21 -9.06 15.71
C LEU A 119 -17.50 -10.00 14.75
N GLU A 120 -18.26 -10.55 13.82
CA GLU A 120 -17.71 -11.15 12.61
C GLU A 120 -17.11 -10.08 11.68
N PHE A 121 -16.22 -10.50 10.78
CA PHE A 121 -15.53 -9.59 9.86
C PHE A 121 -16.49 -8.73 9.03
N ALA A 122 -17.57 -9.32 8.50
CA ALA A 122 -18.57 -8.60 7.70
C ALA A 122 -19.29 -7.53 8.52
N GLN A 123 -19.54 -7.78 9.81
CA GLN A 123 -20.21 -6.83 10.69
C GLN A 123 -19.29 -5.67 11.06
N LEU A 124 -18.03 -5.96 11.40
CA LEU A 124 -17.04 -4.92 11.70
C LEU A 124 -16.80 -4.02 10.48
N THR A 125 -16.59 -4.62 9.30
CA THR A 125 -16.35 -3.85 8.07
C THR A 125 -17.55 -3.01 7.65
N LEU A 126 -18.78 -3.51 7.82
CA LEU A 126 -19.99 -2.71 7.61
C LEU A 126 -20.07 -1.53 8.59
N LYS A 127 -19.83 -1.77 9.89
CA LYS A 127 -19.79 -0.72 10.92
C LYS A 127 -18.78 0.38 10.57
N LEU A 128 -17.57 0.01 10.16
CA LEU A 128 -16.53 0.96 9.73
C LEU A 128 -16.93 1.72 8.46
N ALA A 129 -17.57 1.06 7.50
CA ALA A 129 -18.05 1.69 6.28
C ALA A 129 -19.16 2.73 6.55
N GLU A 130 -20.10 2.43 7.45
CA GLU A 130 -21.15 3.36 7.86
C GLU A 130 -20.58 4.60 8.57
N GLN A 131 -19.62 4.40 9.48
CA GLN A 131 -18.91 5.49 10.14
C GLN A 131 -18.19 6.38 9.11
N ARG A 132 -17.45 5.76 8.19
CA ARG A 132 -16.75 6.49 7.14
C ARG A 132 -17.71 7.24 6.22
N ALA A 133 -18.83 6.62 5.83
CA ALA A 133 -19.84 7.26 5.00
C ALA A 133 -20.46 8.48 5.70
N ALA A 134 -20.62 8.45 7.02
CA ALA A 134 -21.09 9.60 7.79
C ALA A 134 -20.11 10.78 7.77
N GLU A 135 -18.80 10.53 7.84
CA GLU A 135 -17.76 11.57 7.67
C GLU A 135 -17.86 12.27 6.31
N PHE A 136 -18.17 11.51 5.24
CA PHE A 136 -18.29 12.04 3.88
C PHE A 136 -19.63 12.73 3.58
N LYS A 137 -20.58 12.79 4.52
CA LYS A 137 -21.83 13.56 4.34
C LYS A 137 -21.63 15.08 4.47
N GLN A 138 -20.44 15.52 4.88
CA GLN A 138 -20.14 16.95 4.96
C GLN A 138 -20.16 17.58 3.56
N PRO A 139 -20.80 18.75 3.39
CA PRO A 139 -20.81 19.41 2.10
C PRO A 139 -19.39 19.79 1.69
N LEU A 140 -19.09 19.64 0.40
CA LEU A 140 -17.89 20.19 -0.20
C LEU A 140 -17.95 21.72 -0.15
N ASN A 141 -16.79 22.38 -0.25
CA ASN A 141 -16.79 23.81 -0.53
C ASN A 141 -17.43 24.06 -1.92
N ASP A 142 -18.00 25.24 -2.11
CA ASP A 142 -18.79 25.53 -3.33
C ASP A 142 -17.95 25.45 -4.61
N GLU A 143 -16.68 25.89 -4.54
CA GLU A 143 -15.74 25.87 -5.66
C GLU A 143 -15.44 24.45 -6.13
N LEU A 144 -15.06 23.56 -5.22
CA LEU A 144 -14.81 22.14 -5.51
C LEU A 144 -16.08 21.43 -5.98
N ASN A 145 -17.23 21.74 -5.40
CA ASN A 145 -18.50 21.14 -5.83
C ASN A 145 -18.82 21.53 -7.29
N GLN A 146 -18.61 22.79 -7.67
CA GLN A 146 -18.78 23.25 -9.05
C GLN A 146 -17.75 22.60 -9.99
N GLU A 147 -16.49 22.51 -9.59
CA GLU A 147 -15.45 21.85 -10.36
C GLU A 147 -15.79 20.37 -10.63
N MET A 148 -16.18 19.63 -9.59
CA MET A 148 -16.55 18.21 -9.73
C MET A 148 -17.78 18.01 -10.61
N GLN A 149 -18.78 18.90 -10.53
CA GLN A 149 -19.94 18.85 -11.42
C GLN A 149 -19.58 19.12 -12.87
N LEU A 150 -18.68 20.08 -13.12
CA LEU A 150 -18.17 20.36 -14.46
C LEU A 150 -17.39 19.16 -15.01
N GLN A 151 -16.51 18.56 -14.21
CA GLN A 151 -15.75 17.35 -14.59
C GLN A 151 -16.68 16.20 -14.94
N ALA A 152 -17.76 15.98 -14.17
CA ALA A 152 -18.74 14.93 -14.46
C ALA A 152 -19.48 15.15 -15.80
N GLN A 153 -19.81 16.40 -16.14
CA GLN A 153 -20.41 16.74 -17.42
C GLN A 153 -19.42 16.52 -18.57
N GLN A 154 -18.18 16.99 -18.40
CA GLN A 154 -17.12 16.84 -19.39
C GLN A 154 -16.80 15.37 -19.66
N SER A 155 -16.75 14.52 -18.63
CA SER A 155 -16.49 13.09 -18.82
C SER A 155 -17.57 12.40 -19.66
N LEU A 156 -18.84 12.78 -19.49
CA LEU A 156 -19.94 12.23 -20.29
C LEU A 156 -19.90 12.70 -21.75
N MET A 157 -19.53 13.96 -21.97
CA MET A 157 -19.33 14.48 -23.33
C MET A 157 -18.17 13.77 -24.04
N GLN A 158 -17.03 13.63 -23.36
CA GLN A 158 -15.86 12.92 -23.89
C GLN A 158 -16.17 11.45 -24.19
N GLN A 159 -16.93 10.78 -23.31
CA GLN A 159 -17.40 9.43 -23.57
C GLN A 159 -18.22 9.36 -24.88
N ALA A 160 -19.21 10.25 -25.05
CA ALA A 160 -20.04 10.26 -26.26
C ALA A 160 -19.23 10.58 -27.53
N GLU A 161 -18.23 11.45 -27.44
CA GLU A 161 -17.31 11.75 -28.55
C GLU A 161 -16.47 10.53 -28.94
N ILE A 162 -15.97 9.76 -27.97
CA ILE A 162 -15.25 8.50 -28.22
C ILE A 162 -16.18 7.49 -28.90
N GLU A 163 -17.37 7.27 -28.35
CA GLU A 163 -18.36 6.33 -28.90
C GLU A 163 -18.82 6.72 -30.32
N ALA A 164 -18.97 8.02 -30.60
CA ALA A 164 -19.28 8.50 -31.95
C ALA A 164 -18.07 8.43 -32.90
N GLY A 165 -16.86 8.38 -32.36
CA GLY A 165 -15.59 8.27 -33.09
C GLY A 165 -15.23 6.85 -33.51
N ASP A 166 -15.93 5.82 -33.03
CA ASP A 166 -15.65 4.42 -33.33
C ASP A 166 -15.74 4.14 -34.85
N GLN A 167 -14.62 3.69 -35.42
CA GLN A 167 -14.50 3.40 -36.86
C GLN A 167 -14.62 1.90 -37.19
N ILE A 168 -14.50 1.05 -36.17
CA ILE A 168 -14.51 -0.42 -36.30
C ILE A 168 -15.38 -1.01 -35.20
N ASP A 169 -15.95 -2.18 -35.44
CA ASP A 169 -16.68 -2.89 -34.40
C ASP A 169 -15.73 -3.41 -33.31
N PHE A 170 -16.29 -3.66 -32.14
CA PHE A 170 -15.53 -4.11 -30.97
C PHE A 170 -14.70 -5.39 -31.22
N SER A 171 -15.21 -6.33 -32.02
CA SER A 171 -14.49 -7.59 -32.29
C SER A 171 -13.24 -7.32 -33.12
N SER A 172 -13.35 -6.46 -34.12
CA SER A 172 -12.22 -6.01 -34.95
C SER A 172 -11.19 -5.24 -34.13
N PHE A 173 -11.63 -4.34 -33.24
CA PHE A 173 -10.74 -3.64 -32.30
C PHE A 173 -9.98 -4.63 -31.41
N LEU A 174 -10.69 -5.60 -30.84
CA LEU A 174 -10.09 -6.59 -29.95
C LEU A 174 -9.03 -7.45 -30.65
N GLN A 175 -9.28 -7.86 -31.89
CA GLN A 175 -8.29 -8.57 -32.71
C GLN A 175 -7.04 -7.73 -32.96
N GLN A 176 -7.20 -6.45 -33.30
CA GLN A 176 -6.08 -5.54 -33.52
C GLN A 176 -5.29 -5.25 -32.24
N TYR A 177 -5.98 -5.09 -31.11
CA TYR A 177 -5.36 -4.81 -29.82
C TYR A 177 -4.52 -5.99 -29.32
N LEU A 178 -5.05 -7.21 -29.38
CA LEU A 178 -4.35 -8.43 -28.94
C LEU A 178 -3.26 -8.91 -29.90
N GLY A 179 -3.27 -8.40 -31.14
CA GLY A 179 -2.24 -8.67 -32.13
C GLY A 179 -1.01 -7.76 -32.03
N ARG A 180 -1.02 -6.75 -31.16
CA ARG A 180 0.13 -5.90 -30.83
C ARG A 180 0.99 -6.55 -29.75
#